data_AF-A0A0R0IGX8-F1
#
_entry.id   AF-A0A0R0IGX8-F1
#
_cell.length_a   1.000
_cell.length_b   1.000
_cell.length_c   1.000
_cell.angle_alpha   90.00
_cell.angle_beta   90.00
_cell.angle_gamma   90.00
#
_symmetry.space_group_name_H-M   'P 1'
#
loop_
_entity.id
_entity.type
_entity.pdbx_description
1 polymer ?
#
loop_
_entity_poly.entity_id
_entity_poly.type
_entity_poly.pdbx_seq_one_letter_code
_entity_poly.pdbx_strand_id
1 'polypeptide(L)'
;MQKQHSFTSILDYLQETLILCPNRQLMGEQLYGLTVRNLQDLENQLELSLQGVRMKKEQILKDEIQELNRKGNLIFQENVELYKKVFGTTDMATTSRNAFIPLSYGMHVGGNPQELVQLQLCQPEQEVCETLDTATK
;
A
#
# COMPACT_ATOMS: atom_id res chain seq x y z
N MET A 1 -10.48 47.35 28.41
CA MET A 1 -10.12 46.85 27.06
C MET A 1 -8.65 46.40 26.96
N GLN A 2 -7.69 47.14 27.50
CA GLN A 2 -6.25 46.79 27.41
C GLN A 2 -5.87 45.44 28.06
N LYS A 3 -6.50 45.08 29.19
CA LYS A 3 -6.34 43.75 29.81
C LYS A 3 -6.86 42.61 28.93
N GLN A 4 -7.95 42.82 28.19
CA GLN A 4 -8.54 41.82 27.32
C GLN A 4 -7.61 41.54 26.14
N HIS A 5 -7.13 42.59 25.47
CA HIS A 5 -6.18 42.48 24.36
C HIS A 5 -4.87 41.81 24.78
N SER A 6 -4.36 42.13 25.98
CA SER A 6 -3.16 41.47 26.51
C SER A 6 -3.38 39.97 26.71
N PHE A 7 -4.57 39.56 27.15
CA PHE A 7 -4.91 38.16 27.34
C PHE A 7 -5.03 37.42 26.00
N THR A 8 -5.67 38.01 24.99
CA THR A 8 -5.77 37.41 23.65
C THR A 8 -4.41 37.19 23.02
N SER A 9 -3.52 38.20 23.06
CA SER A 9 -2.16 38.05 22.52
C SER A 9 -1.34 36.95 23.21
N ILE A 10 -1.55 36.73 24.51
CA ILE A 10 -0.90 35.65 25.25
C ILE A 10 -1.44 34.28 24.81
N LEU A 11 -2.76 34.17 24.62
CA LEU A 11 -3.37 32.92 24.15
C LEU A 11 -2.91 32.55 22.75
N ASP A 12 -2.84 33.51 21.83
CA ASP A 12 -2.37 33.27 20.46
C ASP A 12 -0.91 32.76 20.46
N TYR A 13 -0.04 33.37 21.29
CA TYR A 13 1.34 32.92 21.46
C TYR A 13 1.44 31.50 22.02
N LEU A 14 0.60 31.16 23.01
CA LEU A 14 0.56 29.81 23.60
C LEU A 14 0.06 28.76 22.60
N GLN A 15 -0.96 29.08 21.80
CA GLN A 15 -1.47 28.22 20.74
C GLN A 15 -0.37 27.91 19.71
N GLU A 16 0.34 28.94 19.25
CA GLU A 16 1.43 28.77 18.28
C GLU A 16 2.60 27.96 18.85
N THR A 17 3.12 28.33 20.02
CA THR A 17 4.34 27.72 20.58
C THR A 17 4.12 26.31 21.15
N LEU A 18 2.98 26.05 21.77
CA LEU A 18 2.75 24.80 22.50
C LEU A 18 2.12 23.70 21.63
N ILE A 19 1.28 24.06 20.66
CA ILE A 19 0.48 23.10 19.88
C ILE A 19 0.94 23.04 18.42
N LEU A 20 1.18 24.20 17.80
CA LEU A 20 1.50 24.27 16.38
C LEU A 20 2.98 23.97 16.09
N CYS A 21 3.91 24.53 16.86
CA CYS A 21 5.35 24.32 16.65
C CYS A 21 5.78 22.84 16.68
N PRO A 22 5.32 21.98 17.61
CA PRO A 22 5.69 20.56 17.59
C PRO A 22 5.25 19.83 16.31
N ASN A 23 4.05 20.14 15.79
CA ASN A 23 3.58 19.58 14.52
C ASN A 23 4.41 20.05 13.33
N ARG A 24 4.77 21.34 13.30
CA ARG A 24 5.64 21.92 12.27
C ARG A 24 7.03 21.30 12.28
N GLN A 25 7.60 21.05 13.46
CA GLN A 25 8.89 20.37 13.60
C GLN A 25 8.84 18.95 13.03
N LEU A 26 7.76 18.20 13.30
CA LEU A 26 7.54 16.89 12.67
C LEU A 26 7.41 16.98 11.14
N MET A 27 7.05 18.14 10.59
CA MET A 27 7.04 18.41 9.14
C MET A 27 8.36 18.96 8.60
N GLY A 28 9.40 19.07 9.43
CA GLY A 28 10.71 19.61 9.05
C GLY A 28 10.76 21.14 9.03
N GLU A 29 9.76 21.83 9.56
CA GLU A 29 9.72 23.28 9.66
C GLU A 29 10.24 23.78 11.02
N GLN A 30 10.77 25.00 11.07
CA GLN A 30 11.12 25.69 12.34
C GLN A 30 12.07 24.91 13.26
N LEU A 31 13.06 24.22 12.65
CA LEU A 31 14.06 23.41 13.37
C LEU A 31 15.18 24.25 14.01
N TYR A 32 15.23 25.55 13.73
CA TYR A 32 16.24 26.44 14.29
C TYR A 32 16.13 26.51 15.82
N GLY A 33 17.27 26.54 16.52
CA GLY A 33 17.31 26.58 17.98
C GLY A 33 17.09 25.23 18.67
N LEU A 34 16.81 24.15 17.93
CA LEU A 34 16.90 22.79 18.46
C LEU A 34 18.36 22.39 18.66
N THR A 35 18.62 21.64 19.73
CA THR A 35 19.94 21.02 19.94
C THR A 35 20.09 19.81 19.02
N VAL A 36 21.32 19.38 18.77
CA VAL A 36 21.62 18.14 18.03
C VAL A 36 20.87 16.94 18.62
N ARG A 37 20.79 16.86 19.95
CA ARG A 37 20.02 15.80 20.64
C ARG A 37 18.55 15.84 20.27
N ASN A 38 17.92 17.01 20.37
CA ASN A 38 16.49 17.15 20.06
C ASN A 38 16.19 16.86 18.58
N LEU A 39 17.10 17.21 17.67
CA LEU A 39 16.99 16.86 16.25
C LEU A 39 17.08 15.35 16.04
N GLN A 40 18.01 14.67 16.73
CA GLN A 40 18.11 13.21 16.66
C GLN A 40 16.86 12.53 17.20
N ASP A 41 16.31 13.02 18.31
CA ASP A 41 15.07 12.47 18.89
C ASP A 41 13.88 12.66 17.93
N LEU A 42 13.81 13.80 17.26
CA LEU A 42 12.79 14.10 16.24
C LEU A 42 12.92 13.17 15.02
N GLU A 43 14.14 12.96 14.52
CA GLU A 43 14.42 12.03 13.43
C GLU A 43 14.00 10.60 13.81
N ASN A 44 14.41 10.12 14.98
CA ASN A 44 14.03 8.79 15.48
C ASN A 44 12.49 8.65 15.60
N GLN A 45 11.80 9.69 16.04
CA GLN A 45 10.34 9.69 16.12
C GLN A 45 9.68 9.58 14.73
N LEU A 46 10.20 10.30 13.75
CA LEU A 46 9.72 10.25 12.37
C LEU A 46 10.03 8.90 11.72
N GLU A 47 11.23 8.36 11.92
CA GLU A 47 11.63 7.05 11.43
C GLU A 47 10.72 5.94 11.97
N LEU A 48 10.53 5.88 13.29
CA LEU A 48 9.69 4.86 13.93
C LEU A 48 8.23 4.96 13.47
N SER A 49 7.69 6.18 13.40
CA SER A 49 6.30 6.39 12.97
C SER A 49 6.10 6.07 11.50
N LEU A 50 7.03 6.47 10.62
CA LEU A 50 7.00 6.17 9.20
C LEU A 50 7.16 4.66 8.95
N GLN A 51 8.07 3.99 9.66
CA GLN A 51 8.22 2.54 9.62
C GLN A 51 6.91 1.86 10.01
N GLY A 52 6.26 2.30 11.08
CA GLY A 52 4.94 1.82 11.49
C GLY A 52 3.87 1.98 10.40
N VAL A 53 3.81 3.16 9.77
CA VAL A 53 2.90 3.41 8.63
C VAL A 53 3.20 2.50 7.44
N ARG A 54 4.49 2.32 7.09
CA ARG A 54 4.91 1.43 5.98
C ARG A 54 4.51 -0.01 6.26
N MET A 55 4.84 -0.55 7.44
CA MET A 55 4.47 -1.91 7.83
C MET A 55 2.95 -2.12 7.77
N LYS A 56 2.16 -1.17 8.26
CA LYS A 56 0.70 -1.28 8.23
C LYS A 56 0.15 -1.23 6.80
N LYS A 57 0.67 -0.34 5.95
CA LYS A 57 0.29 -0.28 4.53
C LYS A 57 0.63 -1.58 3.80
N GLU A 58 1.83 -2.11 4.01
CA GLU A 58 2.29 -3.35 3.41
C GLU A 58 1.42 -4.55 3.83
N GLN A 59 1.12 -4.65 5.14
CA GLN A 59 0.25 -5.70 5.66
C GLN A 59 -1.15 -5.63 5.03
N ILE A 60 -1.77 -4.45 5.00
CA ILE A 60 -3.10 -4.26 4.39
C ILE A 60 -3.08 -4.66 2.91
N LEU A 61 -2.09 -4.20 2.14
CA LEU A 61 -2.00 -4.51 0.71
C LEU A 61 -1.78 -6.00 0.47
N LYS A 62 -0.95 -6.64 1.29
CA LYS A 62 -0.72 -8.09 1.23
C LYS A 62 -2.01 -8.86 1.51
N ASP A 63 -2.77 -8.46 2.53
CA ASP A 63 -4.04 -9.09 2.88
C ASP A 63 -5.09 -8.90 1.77
N GLU A 64 -5.17 -7.70 1.18
CA GLU A 64 -6.05 -7.39 0.05
C GLU A 64 -5.71 -8.25 -1.18
N ILE A 65 -4.43 -8.37 -1.51
CA ILE A 65 -3.93 -9.22 -2.61
C ILE A 65 -4.31 -10.68 -2.38
N GLN A 66 -4.10 -11.20 -1.16
CA GLN A 66 -4.45 -12.58 -0.83
C GLN A 66 -5.96 -12.82 -0.97
N GLU A 67 -6.78 -11.90 -0.50
CA GLU A 67 -8.23 -12.01 -0.60
C GLU A 67 -8.73 -11.91 -2.04
N LEU A 68 -8.15 -11.02 -2.85
CA LEU A 68 -8.46 -10.90 -4.28
C LEU A 68 -8.06 -12.16 -5.05
N ASN A 69 -6.88 -12.71 -4.80
CA ASN A 69 -6.44 -13.97 -5.40
C ASN A 69 -7.39 -15.12 -5.02
N ARG A 70 -7.81 -15.20 -3.75
CA ARG A 70 -8.78 -16.20 -3.28
C ARG A 70 -10.11 -16.08 -4.02
N LYS A 71 -10.66 -14.87 -4.13
CA LYS A 71 -11.92 -14.61 -4.86
C LYS A 71 -11.80 -14.92 -6.35
N GLY A 72 -10.71 -14.49 -6.99
CA GLY A 72 -10.44 -14.77 -8.40
C GLY A 72 -10.40 -16.27 -8.68
N ASN A 73 -9.74 -17.04 -7.82
CA ASN A 73 -9.68 -18.50 -7.92
C ASN A 73 -11.06 -19.15 -7.74
N LEU A 74 -11.88 -18.68 -6.80
CA LEU A 74 -13.22 -19.22 -6.58
C LEU A 74 -14.13 -18.97 -7.80
N ILE A 75 -14.19 -17.73 -8.27
CA ILE A 75 -14.99 -17.35 -9.44
C ILE A 75 -14.53 -18.13 -10.68
N PHE A 76 -13.22 -18.33 -10.84
CA PHE A 76 -12.69 -19.13 -11.94
C PHE A 76 -13.16 -20.59 -11.87
N GLN A 77 -13.10 -21.22 -10.69
CA GLN A 77 -13.58 -22.59 -10.50
C GLN A 77 -15.07 -22.71 -10.81
N GLU A 78 -15.90 -21.79 -10.30
CA GLU A 78 -17.34 -21.74 -10.58
C GLU A 78 -17.62 -21.58 -12.07
N ASN A 79 -16.90 -20.66 -12.75
CA ASN A 79 -17.04 -20.47 -14.18
C ASN A 79 -16.69 -21.75 -14.97
N VAL A 80 -15.60 -22.44 -14.61
CA VAL A 80 -15.22 -23.72 -15.22
C VAL A 80 -16.32 -24.78 -15.05
N GLU A 81 -16.92 -24.87 -13.86
CA GLU A 81 -18.05 -25.79 -13.62
C GLU A 81 -19.30 -25.41 -14.43
N LEU A 82 -19.63 -24.13 -14.51
CA LEU A 82 -20.76 -23.63 -15.30
C LEU A 82 -20.54 -23.92 -16.79
N TYR A 83 -19.35 -23.68 -17.33
CA TYR A 83 -19.00 -24.04 -18.70
C TYR A 83 -19.17 -25.54 -18.95
N LYS A 84 -18.70 -26.40 -18.04
CA LYS A 84 -18.91 -27.85 -18.14
C LYS A 84 -20.39 -28.23 -18.13
N LYS A 85 -21.25 -27.56 -17.34
CA LYS A 85 -22.69 -27.85 -17.32
C LYS A 85 -23.40 -27.42 -18.61
N VAL A 86 -23.05 -26.23 -19.13
CA VAL A 86 -23.65 -25.67 -20.36
C VAL A 86 -23.24 -26.44 -21.60
N PHE A 87 -21.99 -26.87 -21.70
CA PHE A 87 -21.43 -27.50 -22.91
C PHE A 87 -21.13 -29.00 -22.78
N GLY A 88 -21.10 -29.56 -21.57
CA GLY A 88 -20.80 -30.97 -21.31
C GLY A 88 -22.02 -31.90 -21.31
N THR A 89 -23.22 -31.38 -21.54
CA THR A 89 -24.47 -32.17 -21.70
C THR A 89 -24.91 -32.31 -23.16
N THR A 90 -24.07 -31.92 -24.13
CA THR A 90 -24.33 -32.16 -25.56
C THR A 90 -24.00 -33.61 -25.92
N ASP A 91 -24.83 -34.54 -25.46
CA ASP A 91 -24.90 -35.86 -26.09
C ASP A 91 -25.45 -35.67 -27.52
N MET A 92 -24.60 -36.03 -28.48
CA MET A 92 -24.89 -36.44 -29.86
C MET A 92 -25.95 -35.67 -30.67
N ALA A 93 -25.46 -35.04 -31.75
CA ALA A 93 -26.19 -34.51 -32.91
C ALA A 93 -26.80 -33.11 -32.76
N THR A 94 -26.11 -32.10 -33.30
CA THR A 94 -26.54 -31.40 -34.53
C THR A 94 -25.59 -30.27 -34.88
N THR A 95 -25.07 -30.35 -36.10
CA THR A 95 -24.46 -29.25 -36.84
C THR A 95 -25.40 -28.04 -36.88
N SER A 96 -25.07 -26.96 -36.17
CA SER A 96 -25.53 -25.63 -36.56
C SER A 96 -24.59 -24.57 -36.03
N ARG A 97 -24.14 -23.73 -36.97
CA ARG A 97 -23.24 -22.60 -36.80
C ARG A 97 -23.67 -21.74 -35.62
N ASN A 98 -22.88 -21.78 -34.56
CA ASN A 98 -22.52 -20.68 -33.65
C ASN A 98 -21.87 -21.29 -32.41
N ALA A 99 -20.82 -22.10 -32.63
CA ALA A 99 -19.93 -22.48 -31.56
C ALA A 99 -19.15 -21.22 -31.17
N PHE A 100 -19.77 -20.38 -30.35
CA PHE A 100 -19.04 -19.40 -29.56
C PHE A 100 -18.23 -20.22 -28.56
N ILE A 101 -17.13 -20.77 -29.04
CA ILE A 101 -16.03 -21.27 -28.25
C ILE A 101 -15.12 -20.06 -28.12
N PRO A 102 -15.11 -19.33 -26.99
CA PRO A 102 -13.98 -18.49 -26.70
C PRO A 102 -12.83 -19.42 -26.36
N LEU A 103 -12.06 -19.83 -27.38
CA LEU A 103 -10.61 -19.84 -27.21
C LEU A 103 -10.25 -18.41 -26.77
N SER A 104 -10.08 -18.13 -25.46
CA SER A 104 -9.55 -16.82 -25.07
C SER A 104 -8.91 -16.67 -23.70
N TYR A 105 -9.09 -17.54 -22.70
CA TYR A 105 -8.36 -17.37 -21.43
C TYR A 105 -7.84 -18.72 -20.89
N GLY A 106 -6.60 -19.04 -21.23
CA GLY A 106 -5.69 -19.80 -20.37
C GLY A 106 -5.86 -21.33 -20.22
N MET A 107 -6.74 -22.01 -20.96
CA MET A 107 -6.76 -23.48 -20.92
C MET A 107 -5.63 -24.09 -21.78
N HIS A 108 -4.40 -24.06 -21.26
CA HIS A 108 -3.42 -25.08 -21.64
C HIS A 108 -3.87 -26.37 -20.95
N VAL A 109 -4.17 -27.39 -21.73
CA VAL A 109 -4.38 -28.77 -21.23
C VAL A 109 -3.08 -29.18 -20.53
N GLY A 110 -3.05 -29.04 -19.20
CA GLY A 110 -1.86 -29.32 -18.37
C GLY A 110 -1.18 -28.12 -17.70
N GLY A 111 -1.75 -26.91 -17.73
CA GLY A 111 -1.22 -25.73 -17.03
C GLY A 111 -1.60 -25.66 -15.54
N ASN A 112 -0.66 -25.28 -14.69
CA ASN A 112 -0.81 -25.15 -13.24
C ASN A 112 -1.90 -24.10 -12.86
N PRO A 113 -2.76 -24.37 -11.85
CA PRO A 113 -3.79 -23.46 -11.32
C PRO A 113 -3.38 -22.02 -10.95
N GLN A 114 -2.09 -21.70 -10.92
CA GLN A 114 -1.55 -20.46 -10.34
C GLN A 114 -1.36 -19.31 -11.33
N GLU A 115 -1.62 -19.48 -12.63
CA GLU A 115 -1.06 -18.58 -13.65
C GLU A 115 -1.97 -17.42 -14.10
N LEU A 116 -3.27 -17.44 -13.80
CA LEU A 116 -4.21 -16.48 -14.40
C LEU A 116 -4.32 -15.13 -13.65
N VAL A 117 -4.04 -15.10 -12.34
CA VAL A 117 -4.01 -13.88 -11.51
C VAL A 117 -2.97 -14.05 -10.40
N GLN A 118 -1.71 -13.74 -10.69
CA GLN A 118 -0.70 -13.54 -9.64
C GLN A 118 -0.54 -12.05 -9.38
N LEU A 119 -1.33 -11.52 -8.45
CA LEU A 119 -1.09 -10.18 -7.92
C LEU A 119 0.14 -10.22 -7.00
N GLN A 120 1.18 -9.46 -7.33
CA GLN A 120 2.39 -9.29 -6.53
C GLN A 120 2.54 -7.82 -6.14
N LEU A 121 3.12 -7.58 -4.96
CA LEU A 121 3.58 -6.26 -4.54
C LEU A 121 4.83 -5.90 -5.34
N CYS A 122 4.89 -4.69 -5.90
CA CYS A 122 6.17 -4.14 -6.36
C CYS A 122 7.09 -3.97 -5.14
N GLN A 123 8.26 -4.61 -5.17
CA GLN A 123 9.27 -4.39 -4.13
C GLN A 123 9.81 -2.95 -4.24
N PRO A 124 10.05 -2.27 -3.12
CA PRO A 124 10.74 -0.98 -3.17
C PRO A 124 12.15 -1.21 -3.75
N GLU A 125 12.50 -0.47 -4.80
CA GLU A 125 13.87 -0.38 -5.27
C GLU A 125 14.70 0.22 -4.12
N GLN A 126 15.54 -0.60 -3.48
CA GLN A 126 16.52 -0.08 -2.54
C GLN A 126 17.59 0.66 -3.36
N GLU A 127 17.41 1.96 -3.55
CA GLU A 127 18.56 2.84 -3.73
C GLU A 127 19.37 2.76 -2.43
N VAL A 128 20.45 1.99 -2.48
CA VAL A 128 21.51 2.04 -1.49
C VAL A 128 22.03 3.47 -1.53
N CYS A 129 21.60 4.30 -0.57
CA CYS A 129 22.34 5.52 -0.26
C CYS A 129 23.66 5.01 0.30
N GLU A 130 24.68 4.90 -0.57
CA GLU A 130 26.05 4.71 -0.15
C GLU A 130 26.40 5.91 0.75
N THR A 131 26.24 5.74 2.06
CA THR A 131 27.03 6.50 3.02
C THR A 131 28.47 6.16 2.71
N LEU A 132 29.10 6.97 1.86
CA LEU A 132 30.53 6.96 1.63
C LEU A 132 31.21 7.46 2.92
N ASP A 133 31.20 6.60 3.92
CA ASP A 133 32.15 6.60 5.02
C ASP A 133 33.48 6.12 4.45
N THR A 134 34.22 7.05 3.87
CA THR A 134 35.68 6.91 3.80
C THR A 134 36.31 8.08 4.52
N ALA A 135 36.50 7.89 5.83
CA ALA A 135 37.56 8.53 6.58
C ALA A 135 38.92 8.03 6.07
N THR A 136 39.83 8.97 5.77
CA THR A 136 41.32 8.94 5.68
C THR A 136 41.73 9.84 4.50
N LYS A 137 42.48 10.94 4.65
CA LYS A 137 43.70 11.16 5.43
C LYS A 137 43.97 12.66 5.58
#